data_AF-A0A1V9VWQ9-F1
#
_entry.id   AF-A0A1V9VWQ9-F1
#
_cell.length_a   1.000
_cell.length_b   1.000
_cell.length_c   1.000
_cell.angle_alpha   90.00
_cell.angle_beta   90.00
_cell.angle_gamma   90.00
#
_symmetry.space_group_name_H-M   'P 1'
#
loop_
_entity.id
_entity.type
_entity.pdbx_description
1 polymer ?
#
loop_
_entity_poly.entity_id
_entity_poly.type
_entity_poly.pdbx_seq_one_letter_code
_entity_poly.pdbx_strand_id
1 'polypeptide(L)' 'MYWQKPKQYEEAYMLDSVMERIQSQGIGISYVKVKTYFTRKKGKWYRKLESELENRRKEEEKKIRIMNSGIGTPIW' A
#
# COMPACT_ATOMS: atom_id res chain seq x y z
N MET A 1 -9.89 9.26 2.52
CA MET A 1 -9.81 7.92 3.15
C MET A 1 -8.40 7.75 3.71
N TYR A 2 -8.21 7.94 5.02
CA TYR A 2 -6.89 7.82 5.63
C TYR A 2 -6.51 6.35 5.71
N TRP A 3 -5.51 5.93 4.94
CA TRP A 3 -4.98 4.58 4.96
C TRP A 3 -4.20 4.37 6.26
N GLN A 4 -4.88 3.86 7.27
CA GLN A 4 -4.29 3.55 8.57
C GLN A 4 -3.34 2.36 8.44
N LYS A 5 -2.35 2.30 9.33
CA LYS A 5 -1.53 1.10 9.48
C LYS A 5 -2.45 -0.10 9.71
N PRO A 6 -2.19 -1.25 9.04
CA PRO A 6 -3.03 -2.42 9.19
C PRO A 6 -3.15 -2.81 10.66
N LYS A 7 -4.36 -3.18 11.08
CA LYS A 7 -4.59 -3.75 12.40
C LYS A 7 -4.01 -5.16 12.47
N GLN A 8 -3.81 -5.68 13.67
CA GLN A 8 -3.22 -7.02 13.86
C GLN A 8 -3.99 -8.14 13.14
N TYR A 9 -5.33 -8.07 13.08
CA TYR A 9 -6.14 -9.04 12.35
C TYR A 9 -5.95 -8.93 10.83
N GLU A 10 -5.70 -7.73 10.31
CA GLU A 10 -5.42 -7.49 8.89
C GLU A 10 -4.03 -8.02 8.54
N GLU A 11 -3.04 -7.80 9.41
CA GLU A 11 -1.70 -8.39 9.26
C GLU A 11 -1.77 -9.93 9.23
N ALA A 12 -2.60 -10.55 10.07
CA ALA A 12 -2.80 -12.00 10.08
C ALA A 12 -3.44 -12.49 8.76
N TYR A 13 -4.50 -11.83 8.30
CA TYR A 13 -5.15 -12.15 7.03
C TYR A 13 -4.19 -12.04 5.83
N MET A 14 -3.34 -11.00 5.81
CA MET A 14 -2.31 -10.84 4.79
C MET A 14 -1.29 -11.98 4.81
N LEU A 15 -0.86 -12.41 6.00
CA LEU A 15 0.08 -13.54 6.14
C LEU A 15 -0.53 -14.83 5.63
N ASP A 16 -1.80 -15.09 5.94
CA ASP A 16 -2.51 -16.28 5.50
C ASP A 16 -2.67 -16.30 3.98
N SER A 17 -3.05 -15.16 3.37
CA SER A 17 -3.13 -15.01 1.91
C SER A 17 -1.77 -15.22 1.21
N VAL A 18 -0.69 -14.74 1.82
CA VAL A 18 0.67 -14.94 1.28
C VAL A 18 1.06 -16.42 1.37
N MET A 19 0.72 -17.07 2.48
CA MET A 19 1.02 -18.48 2.69
C MET A 19 0.27 -19.38 1.73
N GLU A 20 -1.01 -19.09 1.46
CA GLU A 20 -1.80 -19.80 0.45
C GLU A 20 -1.14 -19.74 -0.94
N ARG A 21 -0.69 -18.54 -1.35
CA ARG A 21 0.02 -18.37 -2.64
C ARG A 21 1.36 -19.09 -2.72
N ILE A 22 2.11 -19.11 -1.63
CA ILE A 22 3.39 -19.84 -1.55
C ILE A 22 3.13 -21.35 -1.70
N GLN A 23 2.10 -21.85 -0.99
CA GLN A 23 1.71 -23.26 -1.07
C GLN A 23 1.18 -23.63 -2.45
N SER A 24 0.38 -22.77 -3.09
CA SER A 24 -0.12 -23.01 -4.45
C SER A 24 0.99 -23.09 -5.51
N GLN A 25 2.16 -22.49 -5.23
CA GLN A 25 3.35 -22.58 -6.07
C GLN A 25 4.23 -23.81 -5.75
N GLY A 26 3.80 -24.69 -4.84
CA GLY A 26 4.56 -25.86 -4.41
C GLY A 26 5.78 -25.54 -3.56
N ILE A 27 5.87 -24.32 -3.03
CA ILE A 27 7.03 -23.87 -2.26
C ILE A 27 6.88 -24.29 -0.79
N GLY A 28 7.77 -25.18 -0.33
CA GLY A 28 7.79 -25.68 1.05
C GLY A 28 8.42 -24.70 2.05
N ILE A 29 7.76 -23.57 2.33
CA ILE A 29 8.18 -22.62 3.37
C ILE A 29 7.21 -22.69 4.55
N SER A 30 7.75 -22.72 5.77
CA SER A 30 6.93 -22.73 6.98
C SER A 30 6.32 -21.35 7.27
N TYR A 31 5.11 -21.37 7.84
CA TYR A 31 4.40 -20.17 8.29
C TYR A 31 5.25 -19.31 9.22
N VAL A 32 5.96 -19.95 10.16
CA VAL A 32 6.82 -19.27 11.13
C VAL A 32 7.91 -18.45 10.43
N LYS A 33 8.49 -18.99 9.35
CA LYS A 33 9.55 -18.31 8.59
C LYS A 33 9.00 -17.08 7.86
N VAL A 34 7.81 -17.19 7.26
CA VAL A 34 7.12 -16.07 6.60
C VAL A 34 6.73 -14.99 7.61
N LYS A 35 6.11 -15.38 8.74
CA LYS A 35 5.73 -14.46 9.82
C LYS A 35 6.94 -13.71 10.39
N THR A 36 8.06 -14.41 10.60
CA THR A 36 9.30 -13.81 11.10
C THR A 36 9.87 -12.80 10.11
N TYR A 37 9.91 -13.16 8.83
CA TYR A 37 10.35 -12.25 7.76
C TYR A 37 9.46 -11.01 7.68
N PHE A 38 8.15 -11.19 7.66
CA PHE A 38 7.17 -10.11 7.63
C PHE A 38 7.36 -9.17 8.81
N THR A 39 7.43 -9.68 10.03
CA THR A 39 7.61 -8.86 11.24
C THR A 39 8.90 -8.03 11.18
N ARG A 40 9.98 -8.59 10.64
CA ARG A 40 11.26 -7.88 10.46
C ARG A 40 11.21 -6.80 9.38
N LYS A 41 10.34 -6.94 8.37
CA LYS A 41 10.28 -6.06 7.20
C LYS A 41 9.11 -5.08 7.21
N LYS A 42 8.04 -5.35 7.96
CA LYS A 42 6.77 -4.61 7.91
C LYS A 42 6.94 -3.11 8.12
N GLY A 43 7.81 -2.70 9.05
CA GLY A 43 8.08 -1.28 9.28
C GLY A 43 8.66 -0.55 8.06
N LYS A 44 9.54 -1.20 7.28
CA LYS A 44 10.07 -0.61 6.04
C LYS A 44 9.02 -0.58 4.94
N TRP A 45 8.22 -1.64 4.84
CA TRP A 45 7.14 -1.72 3.85
C TRP A 45 6.07 -0.66 4.11
N TYR A 46 5.61 -0.49 5.35
CA TYR A 46 4.62 0.52 5.69
C TYR A 46 5.09 1.93 5.39
N ARG A 47 6.35 2.27 5.69
CA ARG A 47 6.92 3.59 5.29
C ARG A 47 6.95 3.79 3.78
N LYS A 48 7.34 2.76 3.02
CA LYS A 48 7.36 2.84 1.55
C LYS A 48 5.94 3.06 1.01
N LEU A 49 4.97 2.34 1.56
CA LEU A 49 3.58 2.40 1.16
C LEU A 49 2.96 3.77 1.49
N GLU A 50 3.22 4.31 2.69
CA GLU A 50 2.86 5.69 3.06
C GLU A 50 3.46 6.72 2.07
N SER A 51 4.75 6.58 1.72
CA SER A 51 5.40 7.49 0.77
C SER A 51 4.82 7.39 -0.65
N GLU A 52 4.51 6.18 -1.11
CA GLU A 52 3.97 5.99 -2.45
C GLU A 52 2.55 6.57 -2.56
N LEU A 53 1.73 6.39 -1.52
CA LEU A 53 0.40 6.98 -1.44
C LEU A 53 0.45 8.52 -1.42
N GLU A 54 1.37 9.09 -0.63
CA GLU A 54 1.57 10.54 -0.59
C GLU A 54 1.96 11.10 -1.97
N ASN A 55 2.81 10.39 -2.70
CA ASN A 55 3.19 10.77 -4.06
C ASN A 55 2.00 10.72 -5.02
N ARG A 56 1.17 9.66 -4.96
CA ARG A 56 -0.06 9.56 -5.77
C ARG A 56 -1.01 10.72 -5.50
N ARG A 57 -1.21 11.08 -4.23
CA ARG A 57 -2.06 12.21 -3.84
C ARG A 57 -1.54 13.53 -4.43
N LYS A 58 -0.24 13.79 -4.33
CA LYS A 58 0.38 14.99 -4.94
C LYS A 58 0.19 15.02 -6.45
N GLU A 59 0.21 13.86 -7.11
CA GLU A 59 0.02 13.76 -8.55
C GLU A 59 -1.44 13.98 -8.96
N GLU A 60 -2.39 13.46 -8.20
CA GLU A 60 -3.83 13.75 -8.36
C GLU A 60 -4.12 15.24 -8.14
N GLU A 61 -3.59 15.85 -7.08
CA GLU A 61 -3.73 17.29 -6.82
C GLU A 61 -3.15 18.14 -7.97
N LYS A 62 -1.99 17.75 -8.53
CA LYS A 62 -1.41 18.41 -9.71
C LYS A 62 -2.31 18.27 -10.94
N LYS A 63 -2.85 17.08 -11.20
CA LYS A 63 -3.79 16.85 -12.32
C LYS A 63 -5.04 17.72 -12.19
N ILE A 64 -5.61 17.82 -10.99
CA ILE A 64 -6.77 18.68 -10.73
C ILE A 64 -6.44 20.16 -10.96
N ARG A 65 -5.27 20.63 -10.48
CA ARG A 65 -4.82 22.01 -10.71
C ARG A 65 -4.64 22.32 -12.19
N ILE A 66 -4.02 21.41 -12.95
CA ILE A 66 -3.83 21.57 -14.39
C ILE A 66 -5.18 21.61 -15.12
N MET A 67 -6.11 20.70 -14.77
CA MET A 67 -7.46 20.66 -15.32
C MET A 67 -8.22 21.97 -15.06
N ASN A 68 -8.15 22.50 -13.83
CA ASN A 68 -8.78 23.77 -13.46
C ASN A 68 -8.11 24.98 -14.14
N SER A 69 -6.80 24.94 -14.41
CA SER A 69 -6.10 26.01 -15.15
C SER A 69 -6.35 26.00 -16.67
N GLY A 70 -6.78 24.86 -17.24
CA GLY A 70 -7.17 24.74 -18.64
C GLY A 70 -8.61 25.20 -18.92
N ILE A 71 -9.45 25.28 -17.88
CA ILE A 71 -10.79 25.86 -17.94
C ILE A 71 -10.63 27.36 -17.65
N GLY A 72 -10.19 28.09 -18.66
CA GLY A 72 -10.21 29.55 -18.64
C GLY A 72 -11.65 30.03 -18.40
N THR A 73 -11.94 30.52 -17.21
CA THR A 73 -13.10 31.38 -16.97
C THR A 73 -12.59 32.81 -16.87
N PRO A 74 -12.64 33.60 -17.96
CA PRO A 74 -12.57 35.04 -17.83
C PRO A 74 -13.90 35.48 -17.22
N ILE A 75 -13.85 35.88 -15.95
CA ILE A 75 -14.95 36.61 -15.33
C ILE A 75 -14.75 38.07 -15.77
N TRP A 76 -15.66 38.55 -16.63
CA TRP A 76 -15.78 39.95 -17.03
C TRP A 76 -16.10 40.85 -15.84
#